data_AF-A0A8H5EE79-F1
#
_entry.id   AF-A0A8H5EE79-F1
#
_cell.length_a   1.000
_cell.length_b   1.000
_cell.length_c   1.000
_cell.angle_alpha   90.00
_cell.angle_beta   90.00
_cell.angle_gamma   90.00
#
_symmetry.space_group_name_H-M   'P 1'
#
loop_
_entity.id
_entity.type
_entity.pdbx_description
1 polymer ?
#
loop_
_entity_poly.entity_id
_entity_poly.type
_entity_poly.pdbx_seq_one_letter_code
_entity_poly.pdbx_strand_id
1 'polypeptide(L)'
;MSYSVKDRFAILTGSSSGIGHALVRLLLNAGCWVAVADVRLRRESEATINEFSHSPSKGKPSAIFVQTDTFDWAQISALWKTTLGRFGRIAIVVNSTRVHEPPSNSFWNPPGISPLAEDPDDAHVGQYKTFAINTIGPIRLAHIALATGSNTQRFRVTFYCGQLQRGDVALEPEHVAELTLKVFQEPQYGDGNIVEIMMIGSKEEQSVHVHEVGLQALYHTVGPLDVGYGGRIEVL
;
A
#
# COMPACT_ATOMS: atom_id res chain seq x y z
N MET A 1 -0.46 -24.62 4.61
CA MET A 1 -1.60 -24.06 5.37
C MET A 1 -1.99 -22.75 4.71
N SER A 2 -3.23 -22.56 4.22
CA SER A 2 -3.61 -21.24 3.67
C SER A 2 -3.88 -20.26 4.81
N TYR A 3 -3.45 -19.02 4.64
CA TYR A 3 -3.72 -17.96 5.60
C TYR A 3 -5.10 -17.36 5.33
N SER A 4 -6.04 -17.49 6.28
CA SER A 4 -7.38 -16.92 6.12
C SER A 4 -7.39 -15.44 6.53
N VAL A 5 -7.82 -14.58 5.59
CA VAL A 5 -8.09 -13.15 5.83
C VAL A 5 -9.46 -12.90 6.49
N LYS A 6 -10.30 -13.94 6.59
CA LYS A 6 -11.63 -13.85 7.19
C LYS A 6 -11.54 -13.58 8.68
N ASP A 7 -12.40 -12.69 9.16
CA ASP A 7 -12.39 -12.21 10.55
C ASP A 7 -11.00 -11.69 10.95
N ARG A 8 -10.24 -11.13 10.00
CA ARG A 8 -8.97 -10.42 10.25
C ARG A 8 -9.18 -8.93 10.06
N PHE A 9 -8.23 -8.16 10.55
CA PHE A 9 -8.27 -6.71 10.49
C PHE A 9 -7.08 -6.20 9.71
N ALA A 10 -7.35 -5.36 8.72
CA ALA A 10 -6.37 -4.82 7.80
C ALA A 10 -6.31 -3.29 7.91
N ILE A 11 -5.09 -2.74 7.90
CA ILE A 11 -4.84 -1.32 7.61
C ILE A 11 -4.37 -1.22 6.18
N LEU A 12 -4.99 -0.35 5.38
CA LEU A 12 -4.54 -0.06 4.03
C LEU A 12 -4.30 1.45 3.89
N THR A 13 -3.07 1.85 3.50
CA THR A 13 -2.72 3.26 3.28
C THR A 13 -2.82 3.62 1.79
N GLY A 14 -3.20 4.86 1.47
CA GLY A 14 -3.42 5.28 0.08
C GLY A 14 -4.58 4.53 -0.58
N SER A 15 -5.55 4.11 0.21
CA SER A 15 -6.57 3.15 -0.19
C SER A 15 -7.94 3.77 -0.47
N SER A 16 -8.00 5.09 -0.63
CA SER A 16 -9.25 5.75 -0.98
C SER A 16 -9.55 5.70 -2.48
N SER A 17 -8.61 5.29 -3.34
CA SER A 17 -8.83 5.15 -4.79
C SER A 17 -7.92 4.08 -5.40
N GLY A 18 -8.11 3.79 -6.69
CA GLY A 18 -7.24 2.92 -7.47
C GLY A 18 -7.04 1.52 -6.86
N ILE A 19 -5.81 1.01 -6.92
CA ILE A 19 -5.45 -0.35 -6.45
C ILE A 19 -5.80 -0.55 -4.98
N GLY A 20 -5.50 0.43 -4.14
CA GLY A 20 -5.77 0.33 -2.71
C GLY A 20 -7.28 0.20 -2.44
N HIS A 21 -8.12 0.96 -3.14
CA HIS A 21 -9.59 0.84 -3.00
C HIS A 21 -10.12 -0.49 -3.54
N ALA A 22 -9.61 -0.98 -4.67
CA ALA A 22 -9.95 -2.30 -5.19
C ALA A 22 -9.64 -3.41 -4.17
N LEU A 23 -8.46 -3.33 -3.53
CA LEU A 23 -8.07 -4.28 -2.48
C LEU A 23 -8.93 -4.17 -1.22
N VAL A 24 -9.32 -2.95 -0.81
CA VAL A 24 -10.27 -2.74 0.29
C VAL A 24 -11.57 -3.52 0.02
N ARG A 25 -12.14 -3.40 -1.18
CA ARG A 25 -13.38 -4.10 -1.54
C ARG A 25 -13.21 -5.62 -1.52
N LEU A 26 -12.12 -6.14 -2.08
CA LEU A 26 -11.84 -7.58 -2.08
C LEU A 26 -11.66 -8.13 -0.65
N LEU A 27 -10.94 -7.41 0.21
CA LEU A 27 -10.77 -7.80 1.62
C LEU A 27 -12.10 -7.80 2.38
N LEU A 28 -12.91 -6.76 2.22
CA LEU A 28 -14.25 -6.69 2.83
C LEU A 28 -15.14 -7.85 2.38
N ASN A 29 -15.17 -8.13 1.07
CA ASN A 29 -15.92 -9.25 0.49
C ASN A 29 -15.40 -10.63 0.96
N ALA A 30 -14.09 -10.73 1.25
CA ALA A 30 -13.49 -11.92 1.85
C ALA A 30 -13.75 -12.06 3.37
N GLY A 31 -14.51 -11.13 3.97
CA GLY A 31 -14.85 -11.14 5.39
C GLY A 31 -13.79 -10.51 6.30
N CYS A 32 -12.90 -9.69 5.74
CA CYS A 32 -11.92 -8.91 6.48
C CYS A 32 -12.53 -7.58 6.94
N TRP A 33 -12.12 -7.07 8.09
CA TRP A 33 -12.40 -5.71 8.53
C TRP A 33 -11.27 -4.80 8.07
N VAL A 34 -11.60 -3.59 7.64
CA VAL A 34 -10.63 -2.72 6.97
C VAL A 34 -10.65 -1.30 7.53
N ALA A 35 -9.47 -0.79 7.88
CA ALA A 35 -9.24 0.64 8.05
C ALA A 35 -8.68 1.21 6.73
N VAL A 36 -9.47 2.06 6.09
CA VAL A 36 -9.08 2.84 4.91
C VAL A 36 -8.33 4.08 5.39
N ALA A 37 -7.05 4.17 5.09
CA ALA A 37 -6.20 5.30 5.47
C ALA A 37 -5.76 6.08 4.23
N ASP A 38 -6.12 7.36 4.17
CA ASP A 38 -5.75 8.24 3.06
C ASP A 38 -5.82 9.70 3.50
N VAL A 39 -5.18 10.61 2.77
CA VAL A 39 -5.22 12.05 3.05
C VAL A 39 -6.61 12.63 2.82
N ARG A 40 -7.41 11.99 1.96
CA ARG A 40 -8.78 12.39 1.63
C ARG A 40 -9.65 11.19 1.35
N LEU A 41 -10.89 11.23 1.87
CA LEU A 41 -11.94 10.31 1.47
C LEU A 41 -12.49 10.69 0.09
N ARG A 42 -12.28 9.81 -0.89
CA ARG A 42 -12.83 9.89 -2.25
C ARG A 42 -14.21 9.25 -2.30
N ARG A 43 -15.00 9.65 -3.30
CA ARG A 43 -16.41 9.28 -3.44
C ARG A 43 -16.62 7.76 -3.53
N GLU A 44 -15.75 7.08 -4.27
CA GLU A 44 -15.78 5.63 -4.44
C GLU A 44 -15.52 4.88 -3.13
N SER A 45 -14.59 5.37 -2.31
CA SER A 45 -14.29 4.80 -1.00
C SER A 45 -15.38 5.13 0.02
N GLU A 46 -15.94 6.34 -0.02
CA GLU A 46 -17.08 6.73 0.81
C GLU A 46 -18.28 5.81 0.58
N ALA A 47 -18.60 5.51 -0.68
CA ALA A 47 -19.66 4.57 -1.03
C ALA A 47 -19.41 3.17 -0.42
N THR A 48 -18.18 2.66 -0.52
CA THR A 48 -17.78 1.39 0.10
C THR A 48 -17.87 1.46 1.63
N ILE A 49 -17.41 2.53 2.26
CA ILE A 49 -17.49 2.65 3.73
C ILE A 49 -18.95 2.69 4.20
N ASN A 50 -19.83 3.36 3.46
CA ASN A 50 -21.26 3.39 3.78
C ASN A 50 -21.90 2.00 3.66
N GLU A 51 -21.55 1.24 2.62
CA GLU A 51 -21.97 -0.16 2.44
C GLU A 51 -21.51 -1.05 3.61
N PHE A 52 -20.34 -0.78 4.19
CA PHE A 52 -19.73 -1.55 5.28
C PHE A 52 -19.75 -0.85 6.64
N SER A 53 -20.67 0.09 6.88
CA SER A 53 -20.68 1.03 8.04
C SER A 53 -21.12 0.43 9.39
N HIS A 54 -21.34 -0.88 9.47
CA HIS A 54 -21.79 -1.59 10.66
C HIS A 54 -20.73 -1.69 11.76
N SER A 55 -21.16 -2.03 12.98
CA SER A 55 -20.21 -2.41 14.03
C SER A 55 -19.54 -3.76 13.74
N PRO A 56 -18.21 -3.87 13.93
CA PRO A 56 -17.46 -5.09 13.69
C PRO A 56 -17.99 -6.19 14.60
N SER A 57 -18.48 -7.26 13.99
CA SER A 57 -18.91 -8.48 14.68
C SER A 57 -18.57 -9.68 13.81
N LYS A 58 -18.30 -10.83 14.43
CA LYS A 58 -17.83 -12.02 13.72
C LYS A 58 -18.75 -12.36 12.53
N GLY A 59 -18.17 -12.55 11.34
CA GLY A 59 -18.93 -12.78 10.11
C GLY A 59 -19.62 -11.55 9.51
N LYS A 60 -19.45 -10.35 10.08
CA LYS A 60 -19.91 -9.07 9.54
C LYS A 60 -18.71 -8.12 9.35
N PRO A 61 -18.08 -8.13 8.17
CA PRO A 61 -17.00 -7.20 7.85
C PRO A 61 -17.47 -5.74 7.95
N SER A 62 -16.55 -4.85 8.27
CA SER A 62 -16.82 -3.43 8.46
C SER A 62 -15.63 -2.61 8.00
N ALA A 63 -15.91 -1.41 7.50
CA ALA A 63 -14.90 -0.45 7.09
C ALA A 63 -14.95 0.80 7.97
N ILE A 64 -13.79 1.39 8.25
CA ILE A 64 -13.68 2.74 8.80
C ILE A 64 -12.73 3.57 7.93
N PHE A 65 -12.99 4.87 7.82
CA PHE A 65 -12.03 5.82 7.29
C PHE A 65 -11.22 6.45 8.43
N VAL A 66 -9.91 6.54 8.24
CA VAL A 66 -9.02 7.28 9.13
C VAL A 66 -8.15 8.20 8.28
N GLN A 67 -8.45 9.49 8.31
CA GLN A 67 -7.65 10.47 7.58
C GLN A 67 -6.19 10.39 8.05
N THR A 68 -5.28 10.07 7.12
CA THR A 68 -3.87 9.81 7.43
C THR A 68 -3.00 10.31 6.30
N ASP A 69 -2.12 11.27 6.61
CA ASP A 69 -0.94 11.57 5.83
C ASP A 69 0.24 10.70 6.29
N THR A 70 0.79 9.88 5.38
CA THR A 70 1.94 9.01 5.69
C THR A 70 3.27 9.77 5.79
N PHE A 71 3.28 11.06 5.46
CA PHE A 71 4.39 11.97 5.79
C PHE A 71 4.45 12.25 7.30
N ASP A 72 3.30 12.27 7.98
CA ASP A 72 3.16 12.66 9.39
C ASP A 72 3.14 11.43 10.31
N TRP A 73 4.21 11.27 11.08
CA TRP A 73 4.37 10.13 12.00
C TRP A 73 3.37 10.15 13.17
N ALA A 74 2.88 11.32 13.57
CA ALA A 74 1.84 11.43 14.57
C ALA A 74 0.52 10.87 14.01
N GLN A 75 0.21 11.17 12.75
CA GLN A 75 -0.96 10.61 12.06
C GLN A 75 -0.84 9.10 11.84
N ILE A 76 0.34 8.57 11.45
CA ILE A 76 0.57 7.11 11.38
C ILE A 76 0.33 6.44 12.75
N SER A 77 0.81 7.06 13.82
CA SER A 77 0.62 6.54 15.18
C SER A 77 -0.85 6.59 15.62
N ALA A 78 -1.57 7.66 15.23
CA ALA A 78 -3.01 7.81 15.48
C ALA A 78 -3.85 6.80 14.68
N LEU A 79 -3.48 6.53 13.42
CA LEU A 79 -4.07 5.49 12.58
C LEU A 79 -4.00 4.14 13.26
N TRP A 80 -2.82 3.77 13.74
CA TRP A 80 -2.61 2.51 14.44
C TRP A 80 -3.50 2.41 15.69
N LYS A 81 -3.46 3.44 16.57
CA LYS A 81 -4.24 3.48 17.81
C LYS A 81 -5.75 3.43 17.55
N THR A 82 -6.23 4.18 16.58
CA THR A 82 -7.66 4.24 16.20
C THR A 82 -8.13 2.88 15.71
N THR A 83 -7.35 2.27 14.81
CA THR A 83 -7.66 0.95 14.26
C THR A 83 -7.65 -0.10 15.37
N LEU A 84 -6.60 -0.13 16.19
CA LEU A 84 -6.48 -1.06 17.30
C LEU A 84 -7.61 -0.89 18.32
N GLY A 85 -8.00 0.35 18.65
CA GLY A 85 -9.12 0.62 19.56
C GLY A 85 -10.47 0.17 19.00
N ARG A 86 -10.66 0.29 17.68
CA ARG A 86 -11.91 -0.14 17.02
C ARG A 86 -12.02 -1.66 16.91
N PHE A 87 -10.91 -2.33 16.68
CA PHE A 87 -10.87 -3.70 16.17
C PHE A 87 -10.15 -4.70 17.08
N GLY A 88 -9.45 -4.23 18.12
CA GLY A 88 -8.78 -5.02 19.14
C GLY A 88 -7.50 -5.73 18.71
N ARG A 89 -7.35 -6.05 17.42
CA ARG A 89 -6.14 -6.62 16.84
C ARG A 89 -5.95 -6.12 15.41
N ILE A 90 -4.70 -6.08 14.94
CA ILE A 90 -4.35 -5.77 13.56
C ILE A 90 -3.57 -6.97 13.03
N ALA A 91 -4.05 -7.56 11.95
CA ALA A 91 -3.50 -8.80 11.40
C ALA A 91 -2.86 -8.60 10.03
N ILE A 92 -3.25 -7.54 9.31
CA ILE A 92 -2.77 -7.21 7.98
C ILE A 92 -2.44 -5.72 7.97
N VAL A 93 -1.29 -5.36 7.44
CA VAL A 93 -0.96 -3.99 7.07
C VAL A 93 -0.64 -4.02 5.59
N VAL A 94 -1.12 -3.05 4.82
CA VAL A 94 -0.80 -2.86 3.42
C VAL A 94 -0.43 -1.39 3.22
N ASN A 95 0.84 -1.16 2.93
CA ASN A 95 1.29 0.15 2.47
C ASN A 95 1.04 0.25 0.98
N SER A 96 0.09 1.09 0.54
CA SER A 96 -0.18 1.35 -0.88
C SER A 96 -0.09 2.84 -1.24
N THR A 97 0.29 3.70 -0.30
CA THR A 97 0.50 5.13 -0.55
C THR A 97 1.75 5.32 -1.41
N ARG A 98 1.59 6.07 -2.51
CA ARG A 98 2.70 6.46 -3.37
C ARG A 98 2.43 7.81 -4.02
N VAL A 99 3.48 8.60 -4.20
CA VAL A 99 3.51 9.75 -5.12
C VAL A 99 4.56 9.50 -6.21
N HIS A 100 4.23 9.83 -7.46
CA HIS A 100 5.14 9.67 -8.60
C HIS A 100 5.68 11.02 -9.04
N GLU A 101 6.86 11.39 -8.53
CA GLU A 101 7.61 12.63 -8.83
C GLU A 101 6.75 13.79 -9.34
N PRO A 102 5.75 14.26 -8.55
CA PRO A 102 4.95 15.38 -8.98
C PRO A 102 5.85 16.61 -9.12
N PRO A 103 5.54 17.57 -10.02
CA PRO A 103 6.33 18.79 -10.13
C PRO A 103 6.51 19.54 -8.80
N SER A 104 5.59 19.34 -7.86
CA SER A 104 5.68 19.93 -6.53
C SER A 104 6.78 19.36 -5.63
N ASN A 105 7.20 18.11 -5.84
CA ASN A 105 8.17 17.41 -4.99
C ASN A 105 9.08 16.51 -5.86
N SER A 106 9.62 17.06 -6.95
CA SER A 106 10.50 16.35 -7.88
C SER A 106 11.97 16.76 -7.69
N PHE A 107 12.88 15.85 -7.99
CA PHE A 107 14.32 16.13 -8.00
C PHE A 107 14.69 17.30 -8.93
N TRP A 108 13.95 17.46 -10.03
CA TRP A 108 14.19 18.47 -11.06
C TRP A 108 13.67 19.87 -10.69
N ASN A 109 12.81 19.98 -9.68
CA ASN A 109 12.22 21.23 -9.22
C ASN A 109 12.70 21.54 -7.79
N PRO A 110 13.91 22.07 -7.61
CA PRO A 110 14.50 22.26 -6.30
C PRO A 110 13.73 23.29 -5.44
N PRO A 111 13.56 23.02 -4.13
CA PRO A 111 13.07 23.99 -3.15
C PRO A 111 13.82 25.31 -3.19
N GLY A 112 13.12 26.42 -2.97
CA GLY A 112 13.70 27.77 -2.96
C GLY A 112 14.06 28.34 -4.34
N ILE A 113 13.98 27.52 -5.41
CA ILE A 113 14.25 27.94 -6.79
C ILE A 113 13.00 27.80 -7.66
N SER A 114 12.34 26.63 -7.63
CA SER A 114 11.15 26.40 -8.46
C SER A 114 9.89 26.93 -7.77
N PRO A 115 9.04 27.72 -8.44
CA PRO A 115 7.75 28.15 -7.89
C PRO A 115 6.75 27.00 -7.76
N LEU A 116 7.06 25.84 -8.34
CA LEU A 116 6.24 24.63 -8.21
C LEU A 116 6.57 23.87 -6.93
N ALA A 117 7.78 24.04 -6.38
CA ALA A 117 8.25 23.25 -5.25
C ALA A 117 7.45 23.55 -3.98
N GLU A 118 6.99 22.51 -3.30
CA GLU A 118 6.29 22.60 -2.01
C GLU A 118 7.14 22.06 -0.84
N ASP A 119 8.28 21.43 -1.14
CA ASP A 119 9.26 21.04 -0.12
C ASP A 119 9.96 22.31 0.42
N PRO A 120 10.24 22.39 1.74
CA PRO A 120 10.89 23.56 2.34
C PRO A 120 12.36 23.68 1.93
N ASP A 121 12.87 24.92 1.81
CA ASP A 121 14.25 25.25 1.45
C ASP A 121 15.13 25.63 2.66
N ASP A 122 14.69 25.28 3.86
CA ASP A 122 15.23 25.74 5.15
C ASP A 122 16.58 25.11 5.56
N ALA A 123 17.18 24.29 4.70
CA ALA A 123 18.44 23.57 4.92
C ALA A 123 18.50 22.75 6.23
N HIS A 124 17.38 22.55 6.92
CA HIS A 124 17.25 21.49 7.90
C HIS A 124 17.37 20.15 7.17
N VAL A 125 17.58 19.05 7.90
CA VAL A 125 17.52 17.71 7.30
C VAL A 125 16.05 17.44 6.92
N GLY A 126 15.63 18.02 5.81
CA GLY A 126 14.36 17.82 5.15
C GLY A 126 14.46 16.59 4.30
N GLN A 127 13.55 15.66 4.50
CA GLN A 127 13.33 14.56 3.58
C GLN A 127 12.49 15.06 2.41
N TYR A 128 12.90 14.80 1.16
CA TYR A 128 12.01 15.01 0.01
C TYR A 128 10.68 14.30 0.28
N LYS A 129 9.54 14.98 0.10
CA LYS A 129 8.22 14.39 0.34
C LYS A 129 8.03 13.06 -0.40
N THR A 130 8.59 12.93 -1.60
CA THR A 130 8.55 11.67 -2.37
C THR A 130 9.19 10.50 -1.62
N PHE A 131 10.38 10.66 -1.03
CA PHE A 131 11.01 9.61 -0.21
C PHE A 131 10.28 9.41 1.12
N ALA A 132 9.81 10.50 1.72
CA ALA A 132 9.07 10.44 2.96
C ALA A 132 7.80 9.59 2.81
N ILE A 133 7.02 9.81 1.74
CA ILE A 133 5.76 9.10 1.47
C ILE A 133 6.02 7.68 0.97
N ASN A 134 6.94 7.48 0.00
CA ASN A 134 7.13 6.20 -0.66
C ASN A 134 8.00 5.21 0.15
N THR A 135 8.80 5.72 1.10
CA THR A 135 9.79 4.93 1.83
C THR A 135 9.62 5.06 3.33
N ILE A 136 9.76 6.27 3.88
CA ILE A 136 9.84 6.47 5.33
C ILE A 136 8.50 6.16 6.03
N GLY A 137 7.38 6.61 5.49
CA GLY A 137 6.04 6.33 6.00
C GLY A 137 5.76 4.81 6.08
N PRO A 138 5.94 4.05 4.98
CA PRO A 138 5.84 2.59 4.99
C PRO A 138 6.74 1.90 6.02
N ILE A 139 8.01 2.31 6.13
CA ILE A 139 8.94 1.79 7.15
C ILE A 139 8.40 2.08 8.56
N ARG A 140 7.90 3.30 8.79
CA ARG A 140 7.38 3.70 10.10
C ARG A 140 6.16 2.88 10.51
N LEU A 141 5.22 2.66 9.60
CA LEU A 141 4.04 1.84 9.87
C LEU A 141 4.41 0.37 10.07
N ALA A 142 5.32 -0.18 9.26
CA ALA A 142 5.85 -1.54 9.44
C ALA A 142 6.55 -1.71 10.79
N HIS A 143 7.34 -0.72 11.21
CA HIS A 143 8.00 -0.71 12.52
C HIS A 143 6.98 -0.77 13.67
N ILE A 144 5.90 0.03 13.60
CA ILE A 144 4.83 -0.04 14.60
C ILE A 144 4.21 -1.45 14.63
N ALA A 145 3.93 -2.04 13.46
CA ALA A 145 3.38 -3.38 13.36
C ALA A 145 4.31 -4.48 13.90
N LEU A 146 5.63 -4.30 13.81
CA LEU A 146 6.63 -5.19 14.41
C LEU A 146 6.64 -5.08 15.94
N ALA A 147 6.62 -3.85 16.46
CA ALA A 147 6.69 -3.60 17.90
C ALA A 147 5.49 -4.15 18.69
N THR A 148 4.33 -4.32 18.05
CA THR A 148 3.07 -4.73 18.70
C THR A 148 2.80 -6.24 18.74
N GLY A 149 3.72 -7.08 18.24
CA GLY A 149 3.70 -8.53 18.47
C GLY A 149 3.60 -9.42 17.21
N SER A 150 3.89 -10.72 17.41
CA SER A 150 4.27 -11.73 16.41
C SER A 150 3.14 -12.34 15.55
N ASN A 151 1.88 -11.91 15.72
CA ASN A 151 0.74 -12.49 14.98
C ASN A 151 0.11 -11.56 13.93
N THR A 152 0.75 -10.42 13.64
CA THR A 152 0.39 -9.55 12.52
C THR A 152 1.14 -10.02 11.28
N GLN A 153 0.42 -10.50 10.27
CA GLN A 153 0.93 -10.75 8.93
C GLN A 153 1.14 -9.38 8.27
N ARG A 154 2.31 -9.11 7.71
CA ARG A 154 2.62 -7.77 7.23
C ARG A 154 2.77 -7.84 5.72
N PHE A 155 2.29 -6.80 5.06
CA PHE A 155 2.42 -6.68 3.63
C PHE A 155 2.72 -5.22 3.29
N ARG A 156 3.61 -5.00 2.35
CA ARG A 156 3.86 -3.69 1.74
C ARG A 156 3.72 -3.87 0.25
N VAL A 157 2.62 -3.38 -0.31
CA VAL A 157 2.37 -3.45 -1.75
C VAL A 157 2.96 -2.19 -2.39
N THR A 158 4.20 -2.29 -2.89
CA THR A 158 4.85 -1.21 -3.64
C THR A 158 4.68 -1.43 -5.14
N PHE A 159 3.69 -0.78 -5.75
CA PHE A 159 3.49 -0.90 -7.20
C PHE A 159 4.45 0.00 -7.98
N TYR A 160 5.18 -0.55 -8.99
CA TYR A 160 6.01 0.23 -9.91
C TYR A 160 5.38 0.33 -11.30
N CYS A 161 4.66 1.42 -11.55
CA CYS A 161 4.18 1.76 -12.90
C CYS A 161 5.12 2.80 -13.53
N GLY A 162 6.37 2.42 -13.78
CA GLY A 162 7.31 3.29 -14.50
C GLY A 162 7.25 2.97 -15.98
N GLN A 163 6.59 3.83 -16.77
CA GLN A 163 6.58 3.86 -18.24
C GLN A 163 5.63 2.88 -18.95
N LEU A 164 4.32 3.16 -18.88
CA LEU A 164 3.33 2.53 -19.76
C LEU A 164 3.30 3.20 -21.15
N GLN A 165 3.48 2.40 -22.20
CA GLN A 165 3.19 2.70 -23.59
C GLN A 165 1.78 2.20 -23.97
N ARG A 166 1.25 2.71 -25.08
CA ARG A 166 -0.15 2.50 -25.52
C ARG A 166 -0.51 1.05 -25.91
N GLY A 167 0.44 0.11 -25.84
CA GLY A 167 0.28 -1.33 -26.12
C GLY A 167 0.56 -2.25 -24.92
N ASP A 168 0.92 -1.69 -23.77
CA ASP A 168 1.33 -2.48 -22.61
C ASP A 168 0.12 -3.13 -21.91
N VAL A 169 0.35 -4.27 -21.25
CA VAL A 169 -0.62 -4.89 -20.35
C VAL A 169 -0.80 -3.95 -19.14
N ALA A 170 -1.73 -3.01 -19.26
CA ALA A 170 -2.20 -2.27 -18.10
C ALA A 170 -2.88 -3.25 -17.16
N LEU A 171 -2.30 -3.49 -15.98
CA LEU A 171 -3.04 -4.12 -14.90
C LEU A 171 -4.04 -3.09 -14.39
N GLU A 172 -5.31 -3.33 -14.72
CA GLU A 172 -6.40 -2.64 -14.02
C GLU A 172 -6.24 -2.84 -12.51
N PRO A 173 -6.61 -1.84 -11.69
CA PRO A 173 -6.51 -1.91 -10.23
C PRO A 173 -7.01 -3.21 -9.61
N GLU A 174 -8.07 -3.77 -10.19
CA GLU A 174 -8.72 -5.01 -9.79
C GLU A 174 -7.79 -6.22 -9.93
N HIS A 175 -7.08 -6.35 -11.05
CA HIS A 175 -6.15 -7.48 -11.27
C HIS A 175 -5.00 -7.45 -10.25
N VAL A 176 -4.47 -6.26 -9.94
CA VAL A 176 -3.42 -6.12 -8.91
C VAL A 176 -3.96 -6.51 -7.54
N ALA A 177 -5.17 -6.06 -7.22
CA ALA A 177 -5.80 -6.36 -5.94
C ALA A 177 -6.10 -7.86 -5.79
N GLU A 178 -6.54 -8.54 -6.86
CA GLU A 178 -6.77 -9.99 -6.87
C GLU A 178 -5.48 -10.78 -6.63
N LEU A 179 -4.40 -10.42 -7.32
CA LEU A 179 -3.08 -11.02 -7.11
C LEU A 179 -2.57 -10.80 -5.69
N THR A 180 -2.76 -9.58 -5.16
CA THR A 180 -2.40 -9.25 -3.79
C THR A 180 -3.14 -10.15 -2.79
N LEU A 181 -4.47 -10.27 -2.95
CA LEU A 181 -5.29 -11.10 -2.08
C LEU A 181 -4.90 -12.58 -2.18
N LYS A 182 -4.57 -13.06 -3.39
CA LYS A 182 -4.08 -14.42 -3.62
C LYS A 182 -2.78 -14.67 -2.84
N VAL A 183 -1.82 -13.75 -2.91
CA VAL A 183 -0.56 -13.83 -2.14
C VAL A 183 -0.80 -13.83 -0.64
N PHE A 184 -1.77 -13.07 -0.14
CA PHE A 184 -2.09 -13.08 1.30
C PHE A 184 -2.54 -14.45 1.81
N GLN A 185 -3.09 -15.28 0.94
CA GLN A 185 -3.70 -16.56 1.29
C GLN A 185 -2.81 -17.76 1.00
N GLU A 186 -1.78 -17.60 0.17
CA GLU A 186 -0.90 -18.68 -0.24
C GLU A 186 0.13 -19.04 0.85
N PRO A 187 0.29 -20.33 1.21
CA PRO A 187 1.17 -20.75 2.31
C PRO A 187 2.64 -20.43 2.09
N GLN A 188 3.07 -20.38 0.83
CA GLN A 188 4.47 -20.16 0.49
C GLN A 188 4.92 -18.71 0.66
N TYR A 189 4.00 -17.79 0.96
CA TYR A 189 4.29 -16.39 1.26
C TYR A 189 3.90 -16.09 2.71
N GLY A 190 4.57 -15.12 3.36
CA GLY A 190 4.29 -14.77 4.76
C GLY A 190 5.34 -15.24 5.77
N ASP A 191 6.53 -15.60 5.31
CA ASP A 191 7.69 -15.97 6.13
C ASP A 191 8.68 -14.82 6.37
N GLY A 192 8.33 -13.60 5.92
CA GLY A 192 9.17 -12.40 6.01
C GLY A 192 9.94 -12.08 4.73
N ASN A 193 9.78 -12.86 3.66
CA ASN A 193 10.44 -12.60 2.38
C ASN A 193 9.70 -11.53 1.55
N ILE A 194 10.47 -10.59 0.99
CA ILE A 194 9.95 -9.65 0.00
C ILE A 194 9.70 -10.40 -1.29
N VAL A 195 8.49 -10.31 -1.83
CA VAL A 195 8.18 -10.87 -3.15
C VAL A 195 7.88 -9.77 -4.17
N GLU A 196 8.43 -9.91 -5.37
CA GLU A 196 8.03 -9.10 -6.51
C GLU A 196 7.07 -9.91 -7.38
N ILE A 197 5.92 -9.30 -7.70
CA ILE A 197 4.88 -9.91 -8.52
C ILE A 197 4.84 -9.19 -9.86
N MET A 198 5.39 -9.84 -10.86
CA MET A 198 5.36 -9.35 -12.24
C MET A 198 4.28 -10.09 -13.00
N MET A 199 3.45 -9.36 -13.73
CA MET A 199 2.61 -9.94 -14.74
C MET A 199 3.34 -9.84 -16.06
N ILE A 200 3.70 -10.98 -16.64
CA ILE A 200 4.46 -11.07 -17.88
C ILE A 200 3.54 -11.67 -18.94
N GLY A 201 3.47 -11.03 -20.10
CA GLY A 201 2.67 -11.53 -21.23
C GLY A 201 2.04 -10.42 -22.08
N SER A 202 1.10 -10.81 -22.95
CA SER A 202 0.23 -9.91 -23.71
C SER A 202 -1.13 -9.73 -23.03
N LYS A 203 -2.03 -8.92 -23.60
CA LYS A 203 -3.42 -8.86 -23.10
C LYS A 203 -4.16 -10.19 -23.30
N GLU A 204 -3.78 -10.99 -24.30
CA GLU A 204 -4.41 -12.28 -24.58
C GLU A 204 -3.80 -13.45 -23.81
N GLU A 205 -2.52 -13.37 -23.42
CA GLU A 205 -1.82 -14.45 -22.71
C GLU A 205 -0.95 -13.87 -21.58
N GLN A 206 -1.35 -14.12 -20.33
CA GLN A 206 -0.72 -13.54 -19.13
C GLN A 206 -0.24 -14.62 -18.18
N SER A 207 0.91 -14.37 -17.54
CA SER A 207 1.48 -15.23 -16.51
C SER A 207 1.91 -14.41 -15.29
N VAL A 208 1.62 -14.93 -14.10
CA VAL A 208 2.05 -14.32 -12.83
C VAL A 208 3.42 -14.89 -12.48
N HIS A 209 4.43 -14.04 -12.46
CA HIS A 209 5.76 -14.37 -11.96
C HIS A 209 5.93 -13.80 -10.56
N VAL A 210 6.18 -14.69 -9.60
CA VAL A 210 6.54 -14.31 -8.24
C VAL A 210 7.98 -14.73 -7.99
N HIS A 211 8.81 -13.81 -7.51
CA HIS A 211 10.17 -14.13 -7.09
C HIS A 211 10.55 -13.36 -5.84
N GLU A 212 11.44 -13.94 -5.04
CA GLU A 212 11.97 -13.30 -3.84
C GLU A 212 13.02 -12.25 -4.20
N VAL A 213 13.01 -11.13 -3.47
CA VAL A 213 13.89 -10.00 -3.73
C VAL A 213 14.62 -9.58 -2.46
N GLY A 214 15.89 -9.22 -2.58
CA GLY A 214 16.63 -8.64 -1.46
C GLY A 214 16.13 -7.24 -1.11
N LEU A 215 16.20 -6.87 0.19
CA LEU A 215 15.82 -5.56 0.73
C LEU A 215 16.42 -4.39 -0.06
N GLN A 216 17.63 -4.56 -0.62
CA GLN A 216 18.31 -3.55 -1.43
C GLN A 216 17.53 -3.11 -2.68
N ALA A 217 16.71 -3.99 -3.26
CA ALA A 217 15.87 -3.65 -4.42
C ALA A 217 14.64 -2.80 -4.05
N LEU A 218 14.36 -2.60 -2.76
CA LEU A 218 13.31 -1.70 -2.28
C LEU A 218 13.74 -0.23 -2.29
N TYR A 219 15.05 0.03 -2.36
CA TYR A 219 15.56 1.39 -2.56
C TYR A 219 15.52 1.69 -4.05
N HIS A 220 15.10 2.90 -4.40
CA HIS A 220 15.17 3.40 -5.77
C HIS A 220 16.62 3.32 -6.26
N THR A 221 16.98 2.26 -6.98
CA THR A 221 18.10 2.32 -7.91
C THR A 221 17.60 3.11 -9.09
N VAL A 222 17.87 4.42 -9.09
CA VAL A 222 17.81 5.21 -10.33
C VAL A 222 18.98 4.72 -11.20
N GLY A 223 18.76 3.60 -11.87
CA GLY A 223 19.61 3.06 -12.93
C GLY A 223 18.96 3.33 -14.28
N PRO A 224 19.74 3.46 -15.36
CA PRO A 224 19.20 3.74 -16.68
C PRO A 224 18.33 2.57 -17.13
N LEU A 225 17.02 2.80 -17.28
CA LEU A 225 16.11 1.98 -18.07
C LEU A 225 16.21 0.46 -17.80
N ASP A 226 15.85 0.00 -16.59
CA ASP A 226 15.39 -1.39 -16.46
C ASP A 226 13.95 -1.46 -16.96
N VAL A 227 13.82 -1.99 -18.17
CA VAL A 227 12.58 -2.25 -18.90
C VAL A 227 11.93 -3.52 -18.36
N GLY A 228 10.90 -3.34 -17.53
CA GLY A 228 10.05 -4.42 -17.04
C GLY A 228 8.82 -3.88 -16.29
N TYR A 229 7.67 -4.52 -16.47
CA TYR A 229 6.40 -4.17 -15.83
C TYR A 229 6.18 -5.06 -14.60
N GLY A 230 5.91 -4.46 -13.43
CA GLY A 230 5.80 -5.23 -12.19
C GLY A 230 5.11 -4.50 -11.04
N GLY A 231 4.31 -5.23 -10.26
CA GLY A 231 3.86 -4.80 -8.95
C GLY A 231 4.70 -5.48 -7.87
N ARG A 232 5.49 -4.74 -7.09
CA ARG A 232 6.21 -5.35 -5.97
C ARG A 232 5.25 -5.51 -4.79
N ILE A 233 5.11 -6.72 -4.25
CA ILE A 233 4.33 -6.98 -3.04
C ILE A 233 5.27 -7.52 -1.99
N GLU A 234 5.86 -6.63 -1.20
CA GLU A 234 6.63 -7.05 -0.04
C GLU A 234 5.69 -7.74 0.97
N VAL A 235 6.10 -8.90 1.46
CA VAL A 235 5.40 -9.67 2.49
C VAL A 235 6.37 -9.74 3.67
N LEU A 236 6.01 -9.15 4.81
CA LEU A 236 6.86 -9.01 6.00
C LEU A 236 6.31 -9.77 7.22
#